data_AF-A0A4Y6PZD3-F1
#
_entry.id   AF-A0A4Y6PZD3-F1
#
_cell.length_a   1.000
_cell.length_b   1.000
_cell.length_c   1.000
_cell.angle_alpha   90.00
_cell.angle_beta   90.00
_cell.angle_gamma   90.00
#
_symmetry.space_group_name_H-M   'P 1'
#
loop_
_entity.id
_entity.type
_entity.pdbx_description
1 polymer ?
#
loop_
_entity_poly.entity_id
_entity_poly.type
_entity_poly.pdbx_seq_one_letter_code
_entity_poly.pdbx_strand_id
1 'polypeptide(L)' 'MEILFLLIPIALVIVAAAVTGFWWATRDGQFDDLETPAVRILLDDKNTDESKK' A
#
# COMPACT_ATOMS: atom_id res chain seq x y z
N MET A 1 36.38 13.47 2.57
CA MET A 1 36.43 12.13 1.96
C MET A 1 35.85 11.06 2.87
N GLU A 2 36.10 11.10 4.19
CA GLU A 2 35.52 10.17 5.17
C GLU A 2 33.98 10.04 5.17
N ILE A 3 33.26 11.16 4.98
CA ILE A 3 31.78 11.17 5.00
C ILE A 3 31.16 10.28 3.92
N LEU A 4 31.85 10.09 2.79
CA LEU A 4 31.34 9.27 1.68
C LEU A 4 31.23 7.81 2.10
N PHE A 5 32.14 7.31 2.94
CA PHE A 5 32.08 5.95 3.48
C PHE A 5 30.89 5.72 4.41
N LEU A 6 30.32 6.78 4.99
CA LEU A 6 29.09 6.71 5.77
C LEU A 6 27.85 6.90 4.89
N LEU A 7 27.88 7.84 3.95
CA LEU A 7 26.72 8.16 3.11
C LEU A 7 26.39 7.09 2.08
N ILE A 8 27.39 6.44 1.48
CA ILE A 8 27.19 5.37 0.49
C ILE A 8 26.38 4.20 1.07
N PRO A 9 26.75 3.59 2.22
CA PRO A 9 25.98 2.48 2.78
C PRO A 9 24.59 2.92 3.24
N ILE A 10 24.43 4.12 3.80
CA ILE A 10 23.12 4.65 4.17
C ILE A 10 22.22 4.78 2.93
N ALA A 11 22.75 5.33 1.84
CA ALA A 11 22.01 5.45 0.59
C ALA A 11 21.61 4.08 0.03
N LEU A 12 22.50 3.08 0.08
CA LEU A 12 22.21 1.71 -0.35
C LEU A 12 21.09 1.07 0.50
N VAL A 13 21.11 1.28 1.82
CA VAL A 13 20.05 0.78 2.72
C VAL A 13 18.70 1.43 2.39
N ILE A 14 18.69 2.74 2.13
CA ILE A 14 17.46 3.46 1.75
C ILE A 14 16.91 2.93 0.42
N VAL A 15 17.76 2.75 -0.59
CA VAL A 15 17.36 2.21 -1.89
C VAL A 15 16.83 0.78 -1.74
N ALA A 16 17.52 -0.07 -0.97
CA ALA A 16 17.07 -1.43 -0.71
C ALA A 16 15.71 -1.46 -0.02
N ALA A 17 15.51 -0.64 1.01
CA ALA A 17 14.23 -0.52 1.71
C ALA A 17 13.10 -0.05 0.77
N ALA A 18 13.38 0.93 -0.09
CA ALA A 18 12.41 1.41 -1.08
C ALA A 18 12.01 0.31 -2.08
N VAL A 19 12.99 -0.44 -2.61
CA VAL A 19 12.74 -1.56 -3.53
C VAL A 19 11.95 -2.67 -2.86
N THR A 20 12.32 -3.08 -1.65
CA THR A 20 11.58 -4.09 -0.89
C THR A 20 10.16 -3.65 -0.56
N GLY A 21 9.98 -2.39 -0.14
CA GLY A 21 8.66 -1.81 0.13
C GLY A 21 7.78 -1.78 -1.12
N PHE A 22 8.33 -1.35 -2.26
CA PHE A 22 7.63 -1.34 -3.54
C PHE A 22 7.26 -2.76 -4.00
N TRP A 23 8.18 -3.72 -3.87
CA TRP A 23 7.89 -5.10 -4.23
C TRP A 23 6.81 -5.73 -3.34
N TRP A 24 6.84 -5.46 -2.02
CA TRP A 24 5.78 -5.90 -1.12
C TRP A 24 4.42 -5.29 -1.49
N ALA A 25 4.37 -3.97 -1.71
CA ALA A 25 3.13 -3.28 -2.07
C ALA A 25 2.53 -3.75 -3.40
N THR A 26 3.37 -4.03 -4.40
CA THR A 26 2.91 -4.54 -5.71
C THR A 26 2.46 -6.01 -5.66
N ARG A 27 2.98 -6.80 -4.72
CA ARG A 27 2.57 -8.20 -4.53
C ARG A 27 1.29 -8.35 -3.71
N ASP A 28 0.89 -7.34 -2.94
CA ASP A 28 -0.27 -7.41 -2.03
C ASP A 28 -1.64 -7.39 -2.75
N GLY A 29 -1.67 -7.46 -4.10
CA GLY A 29 -2.91 -7.52 -4.87
C GLY A 29 -3.77 -6.26 -4.79
N GLN A 30 -3.26 -5.17 -4.22
CA GLN A 30 -3.97 -3.89 -4.07
C GLN A 30 -4.50 -3.33 -5.40
N PHE A 31 -3.83 -3.66 -6.51
CA PHE A 31 -4.21 -3.21 -7.85
C PHE A 31 -5.22 -4.13 -8.55
N ASP A 32 -5.55 -5.29 -7.97
CA ASP A 32 -6.45 -6.26 -8.58
C ASP A 32 -7.93 -5.89 -8.37
N ASP A 33 -8.23 -5.07 -7.36
CA ASP A 33 -9.59 -4.68 -7.01
C ASP A 33 -9.79 -3.16 -7.01
N LEU A 34 -10.02 -2.63 -8.22
CA LEU A 34 -10.38 -1.22 -8.44
C LEU A 34 -11.91 -1.00 -8.48
N GLU A 35 -12.69 -2.07 -8.57
CA GLU A 35 -14.14 -2.05 -8.79
C GLU A 35 -14.91 -2.06 -7.45
N THR A 36 -14.57 -2.96 -6.54
CA THR A 36 -15.28 -3.16 -5.27
C THR A 36 -15.24 -1.92 -4.36
N PRO A 37 -14.13 -1.15 -4.24
CA PRO A 37 -14.10 0.05 -3.42
C PRO A 37 -15.11 1.12 -3.87
N ALA A 38 -15.33 1.27 -5.18
CA ALA A 38 -16.23 2.27 -5.73
C ALA A 38 -17.71 1.90 -5.54
N VAL A 39 -18.05 0.61 -5.58
CA VAL A 39 -19.43 0.13 -5.38
C VAL A 39 -19.77 0.02 -3.89
N ARG A 40 -18.78 -0.19 -3.02
CA ARG A 40 -18.95 -0.31 -1.56
C ARG A 40 -19.68 0.89 -0.95
N ILE A 41 -19.35 2.11 -1.34
CA ILE A 41 -20.00 3.33 -0.81
C ILE A 41 -21.49 3.40 -1.15
N LEU A 42 -21.90 2.82 -2.29
CA LEU A 42 -23.31 2.79 -2.72
C LEU A 42 -24.11 1.67 -2.04
N LEU A 43 -23.43 0.62 -1.56
CA LEU A 43 -24.03 -0.53 -0.90
C LEU A 43 -24.06 -0.43 0.64
N ASP A 44 -23.19 0.41 1.23
CA ASP A 44 -23.08 0.56 2.69
C ASP A 44 -24.38 1.10 3.32
N ASP A 45 -25.07 2.01 2.64
CA ASP A 45 -26.34 2.58 3.10
C ASP A 45 -27.50 1.58 3.11
N LYS A 46 -27.44 0.48 2.35
CA LYS A 46 -28.57 -0.46 2.21
C LYS A 46 -28.65 -1.52 3.30
N ASN A 47 -27.53 -1.85 3.95
CA ASN A 47 -27.49 -2.94 4.94
C ASN A 47 -27.98 -2.53 6.34
N THR A 48 -28.02 -1.23 6.64
CA THR A 48 -28.45 -0.75 7.97
C THR A 48 -29.97 -0.82 8.14
N ASP A 49 -30.74 -0.82 7.04
CA ASP A 49 -32.20 -0.81 7.08
C ASP A 49 -32.83 -2.21 7.12
N GLU A 50 -32.15 -3.25 6.62
CA GLU A 50 -32.70 -4.61 6.57
C GLU A 50 -32.54 -5.39 7.89
N SER A 51 -31.54 -5.05 8.73
CA SER A 51 -31.35 -5.71 10.03
C SER A 51 -32.39 -5.29 11.08
N LYS A 52 -33.26 -4.32 10.77
CA LYS A 52 -34.24 -3.77 11.72
C LYS A 52 -35.68 -4.22 11.46
N LYS A 53 -35.89 -5.24 10.61
CA LYS A 53 -37.24 -5.75 10.28
C LYS A 53 -37.50 -7.11 10.91
#